data_AF-K5UIY4-F1
#
_entry.id   AF-K5UIY4-F1
#
_cell.length_a   1.000
_cell.length_b   1.000
_cell.length_c   1.000
_cell.angle_alpha   90.00
_cell.angle_beta   90.00
_cell.angle_gamma   90.00
#
_symmetry.space_group_name_H-M   'P 1'
#
loop_
_entity.id
_entity.type
_entity.pdbx_description
1 polymer ?
#
loop_
_entity_poly.entity_id
_entity_poly.type
_entity_poly.pdbx_seq_one_letter_code
_entity_poly.pdbx_strand_id
1 'polypeptide(L)'
;MSYDAFTSLICRLEPQLEGLGSVLVVSNTKETTANTHTTHPTLSEFLLGSIRGKDHYLAVDPHHQHTQLLSACLEVLQGLKRDICNIRDPSLLNSDVPDLDKRVRSAIPWYLKYACRHWCAHLLGGELLDEILDALLEFAQERLLHWVEACSLLGVLIEAISGLNKSQRK
;
A
#
# COMPACT_ATOMS: atom_id res chain seq x y z
N MET A 1 9.89 -2.04 -14.23
CA MET A 1 8.64 -1.28 -14.47
C MET A 1 7.87 -1.07 -13.17
N SER A 2 7.15 -2.05 -12.59
CA SER A 2 6.40 -1.81 -11.32
C SER A 2 7.27 -1.53 -10.08
N TYR A 3 8.48 -2.10 -9.98
CA TYR A 3 9.46 -1.76 -8.93
C TYR A 3 9.93 -0.29 -9.01
N ASP A 4 9.95 0.27 -10.22
CA ASP A 4 10.43 1.63 -10.47
C ASP A 4 9.44 2.69 -9.99
N ALA A 5 8.13 2.43 -10.04
CA ALA A 5 7.12 3.37 -9.56
C ALA A 5 7.14 3.52 -8.03
N PHE A 6 7.27 2.42 -7.29
CA PHE A 6 7.40 2.43 -5.83
C PHE A 6 8.77 2.97 -5.37
N THR A 7 9.85 2.60 -6.07
CA THR A 7 11.18 3.15 -5.80
C THR A 7 11.23 4.63 -6.16
N SER A 8 10.59 5.06 -7.25
CA SER A 8 10.48 6.47 -7.64
C SER A 8 9.63 7.26 -6.66
N LEU A 9 8.56 6.67 -6.12
CA LEU A 9 7.77 7.28 -5.04
C LEU A 9 8.60 7.41 -3.76
N ILE A 10 9.37 6.38 -3.37
CA ILE A 10 10.29 6.45 -2.24
C ILE A 10 11.41 7.49 -2.48
N CYS A 11 12.04 7.53 -3.66
CA CYS A 11 13.04 8.52 -4.02
C CYS A 11 12.48 9.95 -4.14
N ARG A 12 11.18 10.12 -4.45
CA ARG A 12 10.51 11.43 -4.39
C ARG A 12 10.29 11.89 -2.94
N LEU A 13 10.15 10.95 -2.01
CA LEU A 13 9.95 11.21 -0.59
C LEU A 13 11.29 11.34 0.17
N GLU A 14 12.38 10.69 -0.26
CA GLU A 14 13.71 10.74 0.37
C GLU A 14 14.24 12.16 0.65
N PRO A 15 14.23 13.11 -0.31
CA PRO A 15 14.71 14.48 -0.05
C PRO A 15 13.87 15.23 0.98
N GLN A 16 12.58 14.88 1.11
CA GLN A 16 11.67 15.47 2.10
C GLN A 16 11.89 14.87 3.50
N LEU A 17 12.44 13.66 3.57
CA LEU A 17 12.75 12.93 4.81
C LEU A 17 14.14 13.28 5.37
N GLU A 18 15.11 13.68 4.54
CA GLU A 18 16.44 14.14 4.97
C GLU A 18 16.36 15.36 5.91
N GLY A 19 15.38 16.26 5.71
CA GLY A 19 15.13 17.40 6.59
C GLY A 19 14.47 17.05 7.94
N LEU A 20 14.02 15.80 8.12
CA LEU A 20 13.25 15.32 9.27
C LEU A 20 13.99 14.22 10.07
N GLY A 21 15.28 14.00 9.78
CA GLY A 21 16.11 12.97 10.41
C GLY A 21 16.24 13.08 11.95
N SER A 22 15.87 14.22 12.54
CA SER A 22 15.82 14.41 13.99
C SER A 22 14.50 13.94 14.64
N VAL A 23 13.46 13.64 13.86
CA VAL A 23 12.11 13.29 14.36
C VAL A 23 11.66 11.90 13.87
N LEU A 24 12.24 11.40 12.78
CA LEU A 24 11.98 10.07 12.25
C LEU A 24 12.98 9.04 12.80
N VAL A 25 12.55 8.22 13.75
CA VAL A 25 13.32 7.04 14.17
C VAL A 25 13.10 5.94 13.12
N VAL A 26 13.99 5.89 12.13
CA VAL A 26 14.05 4.77 11.18
C VAL A 26 14.76 3.62 11.86
N SER A 27 13.99 2.67 12.40
CA SER A 27 14.55 1.45 12.97
C SER A 27 15.04 0.55 11.84
N ASN A 28 16.34 0.61 11.54
CA ASN A 28 16.97 -0.25 10.55
C ASN A 28 17.27 -1.64 11.16
N THR A 29 16.25 -2.48 11.30
CA THR A 29 16.46 -3.90 11.58
C THR A 29 16.39 -4.67 10.26
N LYS A 30 17.51 -5.31 9.89
CA LYS A 30 17.74 -5.98 8.59
C LYS A 30 16.83 -7.17 8.27
N GLU A 31 15.77 -7.39 9.03
CA GLU A 31 14.72 -8.36 8.71
C GLU A 31 13.37 -7.77 9.09
N THR A 32 12.45 -7.73 8.12
CA THR A 32 11.03 -7.36 8.26
C THR A 32 10.76 -5.86 8.38
N THR A 33 10.16 -5.30 7.32
CA THR A 33 9.44 -4.01 7.26
C THR A 33 10.02 -2.87 8.10
N ALA A 34 10.74 -1.95 7.46
CA ALA A 34 11.07 -0.66 8.06
C ALA A 34 9.76 0.07 8.44
N ASN A 35 9.32 -0.12 9.68
CA ASN A 35 8.18 0.59 10.23
C ASN A 35 8.65 2.01 10.56
N THR A 36 8.31 2.97 9.72
CA THR A 36 8.47 4.38 10.02
C THR A 36 7.36 4.79 10.98
N HIS A 37 7.62 4.67 12.29
CA HIS A 37 6.72 5.22 13.29
C HIS A 37 7.06 6.70 13.52
N THR A 38 6.10 7.58 13.32
CA THR A 38 6.20 8.97 13.77
C THR A 38 6.10 8.98 15.29
N THR A 39 7.19 9.34 15.96
CA THR A 39 7.31 9.29 17.43
C THR A 39 6.59 10.43 18.13
N HIS A 40 6.09 11.42 17.38
CA HIS A 40 5.40 12.57 17.94
C HIS A 40 4.14 12.93 17.10
N PRO A 41 2.94 12.98 17.71
CA PRO A 41 1.69 13.41 17.05
C PRO A 41 1.82 14.76 16.33
N THR A 42 2.67 15.64 16.87
CA THR A 42 2.92 16.98 16.34
C THR A 42 3.64 16.98 14.99
N LEU A 43 4.33 15.91 14.57
CA LEU A 43 4.96 15.88 13.24
C LEU A 43 3.91 15.69 12.14
N SER A 44 2.98 14.75 12.36
CA SER A 44 1.83 14.57 11.46
C SER A 44 0.99 15.85 11.43
N GLU A 45 0.73 16.47 12.58
CA GLU A 45 0.03 17.76 12.64
C GLU A 45 0.84 18.94 12.08
N PHE A 46 2.18 18.91 12.09
CA PHE A 46 3.02 19.96 11.51
C PHE A 46 3.04 19.87 9.98
N LEU A 47 3.24 18.66 9.44
CA LEU A 47 3.19 18.40 7.99
C LEU A 47 1.80 18.68 7.42
N LEU A 48 0.73 18.34 8.17
CA LEU A 48 -0.66 18.62 7.79
C LEU A 48 -1.09 20.07 8.13
N GLY A 49 -0.48 20.70 9.13
CA GLY A 49 -0.83 22.02 9.67
C GLY A 49 -0.14 23.18 8.97
N SER A 50 0.88 22.91 8.13
CA SER A 50 1.53 23.89 7.25
C SER A 50 0.55 24.57 6.28
N ILE A 51 -0.67 24.05 6.12
CA ILE A 51 -1.78 24.68 5.38
C ILE A 51 -2.21 26.00 6.04
N ARG A 52 -1.85 26.26 7.31
CA ARG A 52 -2.29 27.44 8.09
C ARG A 52 -1.25 28.54 8.28
N GLY A 53 0.00 28.38 7.82
CA GLY A 53 1.03 29.40 8.06
C GLY A 53 2.23 29.32 7.11
N LYS A 54 2.41 30.41 6.34
CA LYS A 54 3.56 30.98 5.60
C LYS A 54 4.72 30.13 5.03
N ASP A 55 4.94 28.87 5.41
CA ASP A 55 6.05 28.06 4.91
C ASP A 55 5.55 26.99 3.94
N HIS A 56 5.34 27.37 2.68
CA HIS A 56 4.79 26.49 1.63
C HIS A 56 5.72 25.35 1.21
N TYR A 57 6.96 25.31 1.71
CA TYR A 57 7.98 24.33 1.30
C TYR A 57 7.75 22.92 1.86
N LEU A 58 6.94 22.79 2.93
CA LEU A 58 6.65 21.51 3.59
C LEU A 58 5.16 21.16 3.58
N ALA A 59 4.33 21.94 2.89
CA ALA A 59 2.89 21.70 2.80
C ALA A 59 2.62 20.49 1.90
N VAL A 60 2.19 19.39 2.52
CA VAL A 60 1.77 18.18 1.81
C VAL A 60 0.26 18.19 1.69
N ASP A 61 -0.27 18.24 0.47
CA ASP A 61 -1.69 18.01 0.22
C ASP A 61 -2.00 16.51 0.44
N PRO A 62 -2.77 16.15 1.50
CA PRO A 62 -3.04 14.75 1.81
C PRO A 62 -3.85 14.07 0.71
N HIS A 63 -4.80 14.76 0.07
CA HIS A 63 -5.62 14.20 -0.98
C HIS A 63 -4.75 13.84 -2.19
N HIS A 64 -3.89 14.76 -2.59
CA HIS A 64 -2.93 14.53 -3.67
C HIS A 64 -2.00 13.34 -3.38
N GLN A 65 -1.47 13.21 -2.16
CA GLN A 65 -0.63 12.07 -1.79
C GLN A 65 -1.40 10.75 -1.79
N HIS A 66 -2.64 10.74 -1.29
CA HIS A 66 -3.49 9.55 -1.36
C HIS A 66 -3.78 9.15 -2.81
N THR A 67 -4.00 10.10 -3.73
CA THR A 67 -4.16 9.82 -5.17
C THR A 67 -2.90 9.19 -5.77
N GLN A 68 -1.71 9.73 -5.48
CA GLN A 68 -0.44 9.15 -5.96
C GLN A 68 -0.22 7.73 -5.43
N LEU A 69 -0.47 7.51 -4.14
CA LEU A 69 -0.33 6.19 -3.52
C LEU A 69 -1.35 5.20 -4.05
N LEU A 70 -2.59 5.63 -4.31
CA LEU A 70 -3.61 4.82 -4.96
C LEU A 70 -3.15 4.37 -6.35
N SER A 71 -2.68 5.29 -7.18
CA SER A 71 -2.15 4.99 -8.51
C SER A 71 -1.02 3.95 -8.45
N ALA A 72 -0.03 4.16 -7.59
CA ALA A 72 1.07 3.23 -7.40
C ALA A 72 0.62 1.86 -6.87
N CYS A 73 -0.38 1.82 -5.98
CA CYS A 73 -0.95 0.56 -5.50
C CYS A 73 -1.63 -0.20 -6.64
N LEU A 74 -2.44 0.46 -7.46
CA LEU A 74 -3.14 -0.16 -8.59
C LEU A 74 -2.15 -0.74 -9.61
N GLU A 75 -1.07 0.00 -9.91
CA GLU A 75 0.00 -0.50 -10.78
C GLU A 75 0.68 -1.75 -10.20
N VAL A 76 1.02 -1.76 -8.91
CA VAL A 76 1.62 -2.93 -8.25
C VAL A 76 0.68 -4.13 -8.25
N LEU A 77 -0.62 -3.90 -8.04
CA LEU A 77 -1.64 -4.96 -8.01
C LEU A 77 -1.82 -5.63 -9.37
N GLN A 78 -1.39 -5.02 -10.47
CA GLN A 78 -1.35 -5.68 -11.77
C GLN A 78 -0.39 -6.87 -11.82
N GLY A 79 0.59 -6.95 -10.90
CA GLY A 79 1.49 -8.09 -10.75
C GLY A 79 0.87 -9.31 -10.06
N LEU A 80 -0.37 -9.21 -9.56
CA LEU A 80 -1.07 -10.34 -8.97
C LEU A 80 -1.42 -11.39 -10.01
N LYS A 81 -1.31 -12.65 -9.62
CA LYS A 81 -1.65 -13.80 -10.44
C LYS A 81 -2.31 -14.88 -9.58
N ARG A 82 -3.12 -15.70 -10.23
CA ARG A 82 -3.71 -16.90 -9.61
C ARG A 82 -2.61 -17.82 -9.09
N ASP A 83 -2.84 -18.40 -7.92
CA ASP A 83 -1.92 -19.33 -7.26
C ASP A 83 -0.53 -18.69 -7.05
N ILE A 84 -0.50 -17.46 -6.51
CA ILE A 84 0.74 -16.67 -6.40
C ILE A 84 1.80 -17.38 -5.55
N CYS A 85 1.38 -18.15 -4.55
CA CYS A 85 2.26 -18.96 -3.70
C CYS A 85 2.53 -20.38 -4.23
N ASN A 86 2.03 -20.72 -5.43
CA ASN A 86 2.20 -22.02 -6.09
C ASN A 86 1.84 -23.20 -5.15
N ILE A 87 0.66 -23.10 -4.53
CA ILE A 87 0.04 -24.13 -3.68
C ILE A 87 -0.43 -25.29 -4.53
N ARG A 88 -0.90 -25.03 -5.76
CA ARG A 88 -1.37 -26.01 -6.77
C ARG A 88 -2.61 -26.83 -6.39
N ASP A 89 -3.05 -26.75 -5.14
CA ASP A 89 -4.28 -27.36 -4.66
C ASP A 89 -5.19 -26.29 -4.04
N PRO A 90 -6.26 -25.87 -4.74
CA PRO A 90 -7.18 -24.85 -4.25
C PRO A 90 -8.14 -25.36 -3.16
N SER A 91 -8.14 -26.66 -2.85
CA SER A 91 -9.02 -27.25 -1.82
C SER A 91 -8.42 -27.19 -0.42
N LEU A 92 -7.12 -26.94 -0.30
CA LEU A 92 -6.44 -26.85 0.99
C LEU A 92 -6.81 -25.57 1.72
N LEU A 93 -7.06 -25.69 3.03
CA LEU A 93 -7.08 -24.53 3.91
C LEU A 93 -5.66 -23.98 4.06
N ASN A 94 -5.53 -22.67 4.25
CA ASN A 94 -4.22 -22.04 4.49
C ASN A 94 -3.47 -22.69 5.67
N SER A 95 -4.19 -23.16 6.70
CA SER A 95 -3.61 -23.88 7.84
C SER A 95 -2.95 -25.20 7.48
N ASP A 96 -3.37 -25.81 6.38
CA ASP A 96 -2.98 -27.16 5.97
C ASP A 96 -1.88 -27.12 4.90
N VAL A 97 -1.50 -25.93 4.42
CA VAL A 97 -0.46 -25.74 3.40
C VAL A 97 0.93 -25.82 4.05
N PRO A 98 1.78 -26.78 3.66
CA PRO A 98 3.13 -26.89 4.21
C PRO A 98 4.00 -25.69 3.83
N ASP A 99 4.75 -25.17 4.81
CA ASP A 99 5.68 -24.04 4.67
C ASP A 99 5.01 -22.76 4.12
N LEU A 100 3.71 -22.57 4.34
CA LEU A 100 2.96 -21.44 3.77
C LEU A 100 3.63 -20.09 4.04
N ASP A 101 4.07 -19.84 5.28
CA ASP A 101 4.74 -18.58 5.64
C ASP A 101 5.99 -18.30 4.80
N LYS A 102 6.78 -19.35 4.50
CA LYS A 102 7.98 -19.21 3.65
C LYS A 102 7.58 -18.91 2.21
N ARG A 103 6.56 -19.60 1.69
CA ARG A 103 6.03 -19.37 0.33
C ARG A 103 5.50 -17.95 0.19
N VAL A 104 4.71 -17.47 1.15
CA VAL A 104 4.18 -16.10 1.19
C VAL A 104 5.31 -15.07 1.23
N ARG A 105 6.33 -15.26 2.07
CA ARG A 105 7.49 -14.35 2.12
C ARG A 105 8.28 -14.31 0.81
N SER A 106 8.38 -15.43 0.10
CA SER A 106 9.10 -15.51 -1.18
C SER A 106 8.29 -14.98 -2.36
N ALA A 107 6.97 -15.21 -2.37
CA ALA A 107 6.12 -14.91 -3.52
C ALA A 107 5.46 -13.53 -3.46
N ILE A 108 5.21 -13.02 -2.25
CA ILE A 108 4.54 -11.74 -2.04
C ILE A 108 5.57 -10.76 -1.43
N PRO A 109 6.23 -9.93 -2.25
CA PRO A 109 7.18 -8.94 -1.77
C PRO A 109 6.49 -7.82 -0.98
N TRP A 110 7.28 -7.04 -0.22
CA TRP A 110 6.76 -6.05 0.73
C TRP A 110 5.85 -4.99 0.08
N TYR A 111 6.18 -4.52 -1.12
CA TYR A 111 5.40 -3.51 -1.83
C TYR A 111 4.03 -4.06 -2.27
N LEU A 112 3.97 -5.34 -2.64
CA LEU A 112 2.72 -6.02 -2.99
C LEU A 112 1.86 -6.25 -1.74
N LYS A 113 2.49 -6.60 -0.60
CA LYS A 113 1.78 -6.67 0.69
C LYS A 113 1.16 -5.33 1.07
N TYR A 114 1.91 -4.24 0.90
CA TYR A 114 1.43 -2.89 1.17
C TYR A 114 0.24 -2.56 0.27
N ALA A 115 0.39 -2.73 -1.05
CA ALA A 115 -0.67 -2.44 -2.01
C ALA A 115 -1.94 -3.24 -1.70
N CYS A 116 -1.81 -4.55 -1.44
CA CYS A 116 -2.95 -5.41 -1.06
C CYS A 116 -3.71 -4.90 0.17
N ARG A 117 -3.01 -4.30 1.15
CA ARG A 117 -3.59 -3.83 2.41
C ARG A 117 -4.19 -2.42 2.34
N HIS A 118 -3.57 -1.52 1.57
CA HIS A 118 -3.80 -0.08 1.74
C HIS A 118 -4.47 0.60 0.56
N TRP A 119 -4.59 -0.03 -0.60
CA TRP A 119 -5.17 0.62 -1.79
C TRP A 119 -6.59 1.17 -1.53
N CYS A 120 -7.46 0.44 -0.80
CA CYS A 120 -8.80 0.93 -0.42
C CYS A 120 -8.75 2.17 0.47
N ALA A 121 -7.77 2.26 1.38
CA ALA A 121 -7.60 3.43 2.25
C ALA A 121 -7.15 4.65 1.44
N HIS A 122 -6.24 4.45 0.47
CA HIS A 122 -5.84 5.49 -0.46
C HIS A 122 -6.99 5.91 -1.39
N LEU A 123 -7.83 4.96 -1.82
CA LEU A 123 -9.06 5.27 -2.54
C LEU A 123 -9.99 6.17 -1.74
N LEU A 124 -10.18 5.92 -0.45
CA LEU A 124 -11.03 6.77 0.40
C LEU A 124 -10.45 8.18 0.58
N GLY A 125 -9.14 8.30 0.76
CA GLY A 125 -8.47 9.59 0.98
C GLY A 125 -8.14 10.38 -0.29
N GLY A 126 -8.06 9.74 -1.46
CA GLY A 126 -7.60 10.36 -2.71
C GLY A 126 -8.70 11.03 -3.52
N GLU A 127 -8.35 11.48 -4.71
CA GLU A 127 -9.26 12.02 -5.73
C GLU A 127 -9.58 10.96 -6.78
N LEU A 128 -10.80 11.01 -7.32
CA LEU A 128 -11.29 10.05 -8.30
C LEU A 128 -11.14 10.65 -9.71
N LEU A 129 -9.89 10.69 -10.19
CA LEU A 129 -9.57 11.15 -11.54
C LEU A 129 -9.95 10.07 -12.58
N ASP A 130 -10.16 10.48 -13.84
CA ASP A 130 -10.57 9.55 -14.90
C ASP A 130 -9.56 8.40 -15.09
N GLU A 131 -8.26 8.69 -15.00
CA GLU A 131 -7.22 7.66 -15.13
C GLU A 131 -7.22 6.66 -13.97
N ILE A 132 -7.63 7.11 -12.78
CA ILE A 132 -7.79 6.25 -11.59
C ILE A 132 -9.02 5.36 -11.74
N LEU A 133 -10.12 5.90 -12.29
CA LEU A 133 -11.33 5.13 -12.58
C LEU A 133 -11.04 4.00 -13.56
N ASP A 134 -10.31 4.28 -14.64
CA ASP A 134 -9.92 3.27 -15.63
C ASP A 134 -9.05 2.18 -14.99
N ALA A 135 -8.04 2.56 -14.19
CA ALA A 135 -7.18 1.61 -13.50
C ALA A 135 -7.95 0.76 -12.45
N LEU A 136 -8.95 1.34 -11.77
CA LEU A 136 -9.82 0.62 -10.85
C LEU A 136 -10.72 -0.39 -11.57
N LEU A 137 -11.26 -0.03 -12.73
CA LEU A 137 -12.07 -0.92 -13.56
C LEU A 137 -11.24 -2.11 -14.06
N GLU A 138 -10.05 -1.85 -14.58
CA GLU A 138 -9.11 -2.90 -14.99
C GLU A 138 -8.76 -3.82 -13.82
N PHE A 139 -8.40 -3.26 -12.66
CA PHE A 139 -8.14 -4.03 -11.45
C PHE A 139 -9.34 -4.90 -11.04
N ALA A 140 -10.55 -4.33 -11.04
CA ALA A 140 -11.78 -5.01 -10.64
C ALA A 140 -12.09 -6.20 -11.57
N GLN A 141 -11.83 -6.05 -12.88
CA GLN A 141 -12.10 -7.07 -13.88
C GLN A 141 -11.03 -8.17 -13.91
N GLU A 142 -9.75 -7.83 -13.78
CA GLU A 142 -8.66 -8.78 -14.04
C GLU A 142 -7.91 -9.27 -12.81
N ARG A 143 -7.93 -8.50 -11.71
CA ARG A 143 -7.03 -8.72 -10.56
C ARG A 143 -7.78 -8.90 -9.24
N LEU A 144 -9.07 -8.57 -9.16
CA LEU A 144 -9.85 -8.64 -7.93
C LEU A 144 -9.80 -10.01 -7.24
N LEU A 145 -10.01 -11.10 -7.99
CA LEU A 145 -9.99 -12.46 -7.43
C LEU A 145 -8.57 -12.86 -6.96
N HIS A 146 -7.54 -12.48 -7.71
CA HIS A 146 -6.14 -12.71 -7.33
C HIS A 146 -5.76 -11.89 -6.09
N TRP A 147 -6.34 -10.71 -5.93
CA TRP A 147 -6.18 -9.88 -4.73
C TRP A 147 -6.88 -10.50 -3.51
N VAL A 148 -8.08 -11.06 -3.68
CA VAL A 148 -8.77 -11.82 -2.61
C VAL A 148 -7.93 -13.02 -2.17
N GLU A 149 -7.36 -13.77 -3.13
CA GLU A 149 -6.44 -14.87 -2.85
C GLU A 149 -5.22 -14.38 -2.04
N ALA A 150 -4.56 -13.31 -2.49
CA ALA A 150 -3.42 -12.73 -1.78
C ALA A 150 -3.79 -12.23 -0.38
N CYS A 151 -4.97 -11.61 -0.19
CA CYS A 151 -5.43 -11.16 1.12
C CYS A 151 -5.71 -12.33 2.07
N SER A 152 -6.25 -13.44 1.56
CA SER A 152 -6.42 -14.69 2.31
C SER A 152 -5.06 -15.21 2.79
N LEU A 153 -4.09 -15.32 1.89
CA LEU A 153 -2.73 -15.80 2.18
C LEU A 153 -1.97 -14.89 3.16
N LEU A 154 -2.24 -13.59 3.13
CA LEU A 154 -1.68 -12.60 4.05
C LEU A 154 -2.41 -12.50 5.40
N GLY A 155 -3.53 -13.22 5.57
CA GLY A 155 -4.34 -13.18 6.78
C GLY A 155 -5.05 -11.84 7.01
N VAL A 156 -5.32 -11.06 5.96
CA VAL A 156 -5.93 -9.71 6.03
C VAL A 156 -7.26 -9.61 5.29
N LEU A 157 -7.88 -10.76 5.00
CA LEU A 157 -9.09 -10.80 4.17
C LEU A 157 -10.28 -10.05 4.81
N ILE A 158 -10.40 -10.09 6.14
CA ILE A 158 -11.50 -9.42 6.84
C ILE A 158 -11.34 -7.89 6.76
N GLU A 159 -10.13 -7.37 6.98
CA GLU A 159 -9.82 -5.96 6.84
C GLU A 159 -10.00 -5.49 5.39
N ALA A 160 -9.57 -6.31 4.43
CA ALA A 160 -9.72 -6.06 3.00
C ALA A 160 -11.19 -5.92 2.57
N ILE A 161 -12.06 -6.84 3.01
CA ILE A 161 -13.50 -6.79 2.76
C ILE A 161 -14.13 -5.55 3.41
N SER A 162 -13.72 -5.23 4.65
CA SER A 162 -14.19 -4.01 5.33
C SER A 162 -13.80 -2.74 4.56
N GLY A 163 -12.57 -2.69 4.04
CA GLY A 163 -12.07 -1.60 3.20
C GLY A 163 -12.88 -1.42 1.92
N LEU A 164 -13.12 -2.52 1.18
CA LEU A 164 -13.94 -2.51 -0.03
C LEU A 164 -15.37 -2.01 0.21
N ASN A 165 -16.02 -2.50 1.27
CA ASN A 165 -17.38 -2.08 1.59
C ASN A 165 -17.46 -0.58 1.91
N LYS A 166 -16.42 -0.01 2.53
CA LYS A 166 -16.32 1.42 2.76
C LYS A 166 -16.11 2.19 1.46
N SER A 167 -15.28 1.69 0.55
CA SER A 167 -14.97 2.37 -0.71
C SER A 167 -16.14 2.39 -1.70
N GLN A 168 -17.10 1.46 -1.60
CA GLN A 168 -18.34 1.51 -2.39
C GLN A 168 -19.24 2.72 -2.12
N ARG A 169 -18.99 3.46 -1.04
CA ARG A 169 -19.82 4.60 -0.61
C ARG A 169 -19.22 5.96 -0.97
N LYS A 170 -18.10 5.95 -1.68
CA LYS A 170 -17.45 7.13 -2.22
C LYS A 170 -18.02 7.44 -3.59
#